data_AF-A0A1I2KT63-F1
#
_entry.id   AF-A0A1I2KT63-F1
#
_cell.length_a   1.000
_cell.length_b   1.000
_cell.length_c   1.000
_cell.angle_alpha   90.00
_cell.angle_beta   90.00
_cell.angle_gamma   90.00
#
_symmetry.space_group_name_H-M   'P 1'
#
loop_
_entity.id
_entity.type
_entity.pdbx_description
1 polymer ?
#
loop_
_entity_poly.entity_id
_entity_poly.type
_entity_poly.pdbx_seq_one_letter_code
_entity_poly.pdbx_strand_id
1 'polypeptide(L)' 'MAEPPSRDDVLVVPPIPLASGSVLEPEDDGPPVRITLVEVVVSTEDGGELRIPLTHRHGAWWAP' A
#
# COMPACT_ATOMS: atom_id res chain seq x y z
N MET A 1 22.89 -12.94 18.81
CA MET A 1 22.23 -13.67 17.72
C MET A 1 20.79 -13.20 17.71
N ALA A 2 20.33 -12.57 16.64
CA ALA A 2 18.91 -12.30 16.48
C ALA A 2 18.18 -13.64 16.28
N GLU A 3 17.00 -13.79 16.85
CA GLU A 3 16.16 -14.96 16.62
C GLU A 3 15.82 -15.03 15.12
N PRO A 4 15.88 -16.20 14.47
CA PRO A 4 15.45 -16.32 13.09
C PRO A 4 13.97 -15.91 12.97
N PRO A 5 13.59 -15.24 11.87
CA PRO A 5 12.21 -14.82 11.66
C PRO A 5 11.28 -16.03 11.71
N SER A 6 10.21 -15.89 12.48
CA SER A 6 9.14 -16.86 12.62
C SER A 6 8.11 -16.68 11.51
N ARG A 7 7.24 -17.67 11.32
CA ARG A 7 6.14 -17.59 10.34
C ARG A 7 5.22 -16.39 10.59
N ASP A 8 5.07 -16.00 11.86
CA ASP A 8 4.26 -14.86 12.27
C ASP A 8 4.90 -13.50 11.91
N ASP A 9 6.20 -13.49 11.57
CA ASP A 9 6.93 -12.31 11.10
C ASP A 9 6.79 -12.09 9.58
N VAL A 10 6.11 -13.01 8.88
CA VAL A 10 5.85 -12.87 7.44
C VAL A 10 4.80 -11.79 7.23
N LEU A 11 5.11 -10.81 6.37
CA LEU A 11 4.15 -9.79 5.97
C LEU A 11 2.92 -10.43 5.33
N VAL A 12 1.74 -10.18 5.91
CA VAL A 12 0.45 -10.55 5.36
C VAL A 12 -0.35 -9.29 5.10
N VAL A 13 -0.85 -9.13 3.87
CA VAL A 13 -1.80 -8.06 3.56
C VAL A 13 -3.20 -8.52 3.98
N PRO A 14 -3.92 -7.77 4.83
CA PRO A 14 -5.21 -8.21 5.33
C PRO A 14 -6.26 -8.22 4.21
N PRO A 15 -7.31 -9.07 4.31
CA PRO A 15 -8.37 -9.17 3.32
C PRO A 15 -9.41 -8.04 3.47
N ILE A 16 -8.95 -6.81 3.68
CA ILE A 16 -9.76 -5.58 3.84
C ILE A 16 -9.14 -4.45 3.00
N PRO A 17 -9.88 -3.35 2.74
CA PRO A 17 -9.30 -2.15 2.13
C PRO A 17 -8.08 -1.65 2.89
N LEU A 18 -7.03 -1.26 2.18
CA LEU A 18 -5.88 -0.56 2.78
C LEU A 18 -6.01 0.97 2.65
N ALA A 19 -6.75 1.44 1.65
CA ALA A 19 -7.09 2.84 1.46
C ALA A 19 -8.46 2.98 0.80
N SER A 20 -9.03 4.19 0.83
CA SER A 20 -10.33 4.50 0.23
C SER A 20 -10.29 5.81 -0.54
N GLY A 21 -11.23 5.99 -1.48
CA GLY A 21 -11.34 7.20 -2.29
C GLY A 21 -10.65 7.07 -3.64
N SER A 22 -10.81 8.10 -4.48
CA SER A 22 -10.30 8.08 -5.86
C SER A 22 -9.65 9.40 -6.28
N VAL A 23 -9.52 10.36 -5.36
CA VAL A 23 -8.89 11.67 -5.60
C VAL A 23 -7.95 11.99 -4.45
N LEU A 24 -6.89 12.74 -4.75
CA LEU A 24 -6.00 13.38 -3.79
C LEU A 24 -6.38 14.86 -3.71
N GLU A 25 -6.58 15.35 -2.49
CA GLU A 25 -6.64 16.78 -2.22
C GLU A 25 -5.19 17.30 -2.19
N PRO A 26 -4.81 18.27 -3.04
CA PRO A 26 -3.49 18.87 -2.98
C PRO A 26 -3.31 19.67 -1.66
N GLU A 27 -2.06 19.90 -1.25
CA GLU A 27 -1.75 20.71 -0.05
C GLU A 27 -2.07 22.20 -0.26
N ASP A 28 -2.06 22.66 -1.51
CA ASP A 28 -2.48 24.01 -1.92
C ASP A 28 -3.98 24.05 -2.24
N ASP A 29 -4.55 25.25 -2.48
CA ASP A 29 -5.95 25.46 -2.91
C ASP A 29 -6.25 25.00 -4.36
N GLY A 30 -5.52 24.00 -4.85
CA GLY A 30 -5.72 23.40 -6.17
C GLY A 30 -6.95 22.48 -6.22
N PRO A 31 -7.48 22.17 -7.42
CA PRO A 31 -8.57 21.21 -7.56
C PRO A 31 -8.10 19.78 -7.22
N PRO A 32 -9.00 18.90 -6.74
CA PRO A 32 -8.68 17.50 -6.47
C PRO A 32 -8.17 16.76 -7.72
N VAL A 33 -7.15 15.92 -7.54
CA VAL A 33 -6.50 15.18 -8.64
C VAL A 33 -6.89 13.71 -8.60
N ARG A 34 -7.26 13.13 -9.75
CA ARG A 34 -7.63 11.72 -9.86
C ARG A 34 -6.42 10.81 -9.57
N ILE A 35 -6.60 9.86 -8.66
CA ILE A 35 -5.60 8.83 -8.36
C ILE A 35 -5.60 7.79 -9.50
N THR A 36 -4.42 7.50 -10.04
CA THR A 36 -4.23 6.49 -11.10
C THR A 36 -3.63 5.19 -10.59
N LEU A 37 -2.88 5.25 -9.47
CA LEU A 37 -2.22 4.10 -8.85
C LEU A 37 -2.04 4.36 -7.35
N VAL A 38 -2.21 3.32 -6.54
CA VAL A 38 -1.80 3.27 -5.13
C VAL A 38 -0.99 2.00 -4.94
N GLU A 39 0.16 2.08 -4.29
CA GLU A 39 1.03 0.93 -4.03
C GLU A 39 1.38 0.84 -2.55
N VAL A 40 1.52 -0.39 -2.05
CA VAL A 40 2.29 -0.64 -0.82
C VAL A 40 3.73 -0.92 -1.23
N VAL A 41 4.66 -0.15 -0.68
CA VAL A 41 6.10 -0.36 -0.88
C VAL A 41 6.68 -0.93 0.39
N VAL A 42 7.38 -2.07 0.27
CA VAL A 42 8.06 -2.74 1.38
C VAL A 42 9.54 -2.67 1.11
N SER A 43 10.26 -1.94 1.96
CA SER A 43 11.73 -1.88 1.93
C SER A 43 12.32 -2.92 2.87
N THR A 44 13.34 -3.65 2.43
CA THR A 44 14.03 -4.67 3.21
C THR A 44 15.41 -4.20 3.65
N GLU A 45 15.96 -4.83 4.70
CA GLU A 45 17.24 -4.43 5.31
C GLU A 45 18.44 -4.55 4.36
N ASP A 46 18.36 -5.44 3.37
CA ASP A 46 19.34 -5.61 2.30
C ASP A 46 19.21 -4.57 1.17
N GLY A 47 18.32 -3.59 1.34
CA GLY A 47 18.07 -2.52 0.36
C GLY A 47 17.12 -2.93 -0.78
N GLY A 48 16.46 -4.09 -0.67
CA GLY A 48 15.44 -4.52 -1.61
C GLY A 48 14.14 -3.73 -1.46
N GLU A 49 13.35 -3.73 -2.53
CA GLU A 49 11.98 -3.18 -2.54
C GLU A 49 11.01 -4.15 -3.19
N LEU A 50 9.89 -4.41 -2.52
CA LEU A 50 8.71 -5.05 -3.09
C LEU A 50 7.61 -4.00 -3.25
N ARG A 51 7.08 -3.86 -4.47
CA ARG A 51 5.92 -3.01 -4.77
C ARG A 51 4.68 -3.88 -4.99
N ILE A 52 3.62 -3.59 -4.25
CA ILE A 52 2.33 -4.28 -4.35
C ILE A 52 1.30 -3.26 -4.87
N PRO A 53 0.97 -3.27 -6.18
CA PRO A 53 -0.01 -2.34 -6.74
C PRO A 53 -1.41 -2.72 -6.28
N LEU A 54 -2.14 -1.76 -5.71
CA LEU A 54 -3.48 -1.97 -5.22
C LEU A 54 -4.52 -1.85 -6.33
N THR A 55 -5.53 -2.71 -6.29
CA THR A 55 -6.67 -2.67 -7.21
C THR A 55 -7.79 -1.84 -6.61
N HIS A 56 -8.25 -0.84 -7.37
CA HIS A 56 -9.42 -0.05 -6.97
C HIS A 56 -10.72 -0.81 -7.29
N ARG A 57 -11.46 -1.21 -6.27
CA ARG A 57 -12.78 -1.87 -6.38
C ARG A 57 -13.69 -1.43 -5.23
N HIS A 58 -14.97 -1.22 -5.54
CA HIS A 58 -16.00 -0.80 -4.58
C HIS A 58 -15.64 0.49 -3.79
N GLY A 59 -14.97 1.46 -4.44
CA GLY A 59 -14.58 2.75 -3.83
C GLY A 59 -13.35 2.69 -2.91
N ALA A 60 -12.64 1.56 -2.92
CA ALA A 60 -11.51 1.27 -2.05
C ALA A 60 -10.35 0.63 -2.82
N TRP A 61 -9.16 0.71 -2.23
CA TRP A 61 -7.91 0.13 -2.74
C TRP A 61 -7.56 -1.11 -1.93
N TRP A 62 -7.44 -2.23 -2.64
CA TRP A 62 -7.23 -3.56 -2.07
C TRP A 62 -5.93 -4.12 -2.58
N ALA A 63 -5.28 -4.98 -1.80
CA ALA A 63 -4.31 -5.88 -2.40
C ALA A 63 -4.96 -6.66 -3.57
N PRO A 64 -4.19 -6.92 -4.64
CA PRO A 64 -4.67 -7.65 -5.80
C PRO A 64 -5.22 -9.03 -5.44
#